data_AF-A0ABD0PVQ7-F1
#
_entry.id   AF-A0ABD0PVQ7-F1
#
_cell.length_a   1.000
_cell.length_b   1.000
_cell.length_c   1.000
_cell.angle_alpha   90.00
_cell.angle_beta   90.00
_cell.angle_gamma   90.00
#
_symmetry.space_group_name_H-M   'P 1'
#
loop_
_entity.id
_entity.type
_entity.pdbx_description
1 polymer ?
#
loop_
_entity_poly.entity_id
_entity_poly.type
_entity_poly.pdbx_seq_one_letter_code
_entity_poly.pdbx_strand_id
1 'polypeptide(L)' 'MVMGELSHSSSRPSALKAGWLKKQRSIMKNWQLRWFVLRTDQLYFYKDEEETKPQV' A
#
# COMPACT_ATOMS: atom_id res chain seq x y z
N MET A 1 23.72 21.93 17.00
CA MET A 1 23.04 20.85 16.27
C MET A 1 21.90 21.48 15.48
N VAL A 2 22.10 21.65 14.18
CA VAL A 2 21.12 22.23 13.25
C VAL A 2 19.91 21.29 13.16
N MET A 3 18.72 21.83 13.40
CA MET A 3 17.45 21.19 13.06
C MET A 3 17.33 21.17 11.53
N GLY A 4 17.72 20.05 10.92
CA GLY A 4 17.62 19.84 9.48
C GLY A 4 16.15 19.74 9.05
N GLU A 5 15.72 20.78 8.33
CA GLU A 5 14.68 20.85 7.31
C GLU A 5 13.56 19.80 7.34
N LEU A 6 12.37 20.26 7.71
CA LEU A 6 11.07 19.64 7.40
C LEU A 6 10.79 19.73 5.89
N SER A 7 11.53 19.00 5.06
CA SER A 7 11.23 18.87 3.63
C SER A 7 10.36 17.64 3.37
N HIS A 8 9.08 17.69 3.74
CA HIS A 8 8.07 16.83 3.09
C HIS A 8 6.84 17.64 2.74
N SER A 9 7.06 18.66 1.90
CA SER A 9 6.00 19.20 1.04
C SER A 9 5.59 18.12 0.03
N SER A 10 4.64 17.27 0.39
CA SER A 10 3.73 16.66 -0.57
C SER A 10 2.40 16.40 0.11
N SER A 11 1.50 17.36 -0.01
CA SER A 11 0.08 17.31 0.34
C SER A 11 -0.71 16.38 -0.60
N ARG A 12 -0.28 15.14 -0.68
CA ARG A 12 -1.07 14.00 -1.15
C ARG A 12 -0.74 12.85 -0.20
N PRO A 13 -1.71 12.05 0.27
CA PRO A 13 -1.40 10.80 0.95
C PRO A 13 -0.81 9.85 -0.09
N SER A 14 0.45 10.08 -0.44
CA SER A 14 1.24 9.22 -1.29
C SER A 14 1.50 7.94 -0.49
N ALA A 15 1.30 6.79 -1.12
CA ALA A 15 1.60 5.52 -0.49
C ALA A 15 3.04 5.53 0.06
N LEU A 16 3.22 5.06 1.30
CA LEU A 16 4.55 4.87 1.89
C LEU A 16 5.33 3.81 1.10
N LYS A 17 4.61 2.77 0.66
CA LYS A 17 5.16 1.71 -0.19
C LYS A 17 4.04 1.08 -1.01
N ALA A 18 4.35 0.68 -2.23
CA ALA A 18 3.46 -0.14 -3.04
C ALA A 18 4.23 -1.27 -3.72
N GLY A 19 3.55 -2.39 -4.01
CA GLY A 19 4.18 -3.54 -4.65
C GLY A 19 3.31 -4.79 -4.73
N TRP A 20 3.71 -5.71 -5.60
CA TRP A 20 3.08 -7.02 -5.74
C TRP A 20 3.45 -7.95 -4.59
N LEU A 21 2.46 -8.49 -3.88
CA LEU A 21 2.64 -9.51 -2.85
C LEU A 21 1.60 -10.62 -2.97
N LYS A 22 1.91 -11.80 -2.42
CA LYS A 22 0.97 -12.93 -2.37
C LYS A 22 0.19 -12.92 -1.05
N LYS A 23 -1.15 -12.91 -1.13
CA LYS A 23 -2.06 -13.01 0.02
C LYS A 23 -2.68 -14.40 0.10
N GLN A 24 -2.64 -15.03 1.27
CA GLN A 24 -3.36 -16.28 1.50
C GLN A 24 -4.86 -16.01 1.68
N ARG A 25 -5.72 -16.83 1.08
CA ARG A 25 -7.17 -16.80 1.29
C ARG A 25 -7.52 -17.48 2.64
N SER A 26 -8.62 -17.07 3.27
CA SER A 26 -8.97 -17.47 4.65
C SER A 26 -9.26 -18.98 4.83
N ILE A 27 -9.80 -19.66 3.81
CA ILE A 27 -10.29 -21.05 3.93
C ILE A 27 -9.53 -22.03 3.04
N MET A 28 -8.96 -21.55 1.94
CA MET A 28 -8.27 -22.38 0.95
C MET A 28 -6.81 -21.91 0.89
N LYS A 29 -5.83 -22.85 0.91
CA LYS A 29 -4.38 -22.60 0.76
C LYS A 29 -3.99 -22.08 -0.64
N ASN A 30 -4.83 -21.24 -1.24
CA ASN A 30 -4.57 -20.60 -2.52
C ASN A 30 -4.00 -19.20 -2.24
N TRP A 31 -2.79 -18.98 -2.72
CA TRP A 31 -2.08 -17.71 -2.62
C TRP A 31 -2.39 -16.87 -3.86
N GLN A 32 -2.96 -15.68 -3.66
CA GLN A 32 -3.29 -14.77 -4.75
C GLN A 32 -2.30 -13.62 -4.81
N LEU A 33 -1.77 -13.34 -6.00
CA LEU A 33 -0.97 -12.15 -6.25
C LEU A 33 -1.89 -10.92 -6.28
N ARG A 34 -1.55 -9.88 -5.52
CA ARG A 34 -2.31 -8.62 -5.45
C ARG A 34 -1.37 -7.44 -5.34
N TRP A 35 -1.81 -6.29 -5.82
CA TRP A 35 -1.09 -5.04 -5.64
C TRP A 35 -1.41 -4.46 -4.26
N PHE A 36 -0.38 -4.33 -3.42
CA PHE A 36 -0.52 -3.79 -2.07
C PHE A 36 -0.06 -2.35 -2.01
N VAL A 37 -0.79 -1.54 -1.25
CA VAL A 37 -0.50 -0.14 -1.02
C VAL A 37 -0.55 0.12 0.47
N LEU A 38 0.63 0.38 1.05
CA LEU A 38 0.77 0.79 2.45
C LEU A 38 0.63 2.31 2.53
N ARG A 39 -0.38 2.76 3.27
CA ARG A 39 -0.52 4.15 3.71
C ARG A 39 -0.14 4.23 5.19
N THR A 40 -0.26 5.41 5.79
CA THR A 40 0.23 5.72 7.15
C THR A 40 -0.03 4.62 8.18
N ASP A 41 -1.27 4.13 8.25
CA ASP A 41 -1.74 3.18 9.26
C ASP A 41 -2.54 2.00 8.67
N GLN A 42 -2.75 2.01 7.35
CA GLN A 42 -3.65 1.10 6.67
C GLN A 42 -2.97 0.46 5.47
N LEU A 43 -3.22 -0.84 5.32
CA LEU A 43 -2.76 -1.64 4.19
C LEU A 43 -3.95 -1.94 3.28
N TYR A 44 -3.91 -1.42 2.07
CA TYR A 44 -4.90 -1.69 1.03
C TYR A 44 -4.35 -2.71 0.04
N PHE A 45 -5.25 -3.47 -0.58
CA PHE A 45 -4.88 -4.29 -1.73
C PHE A 45 -5.89 -4.15 -2.87
N TYR A 46 -5.38 -4.30 -4.08
CA TYR A 46 -6.09 -4.15 -5.34
C TYR A 46 -5.85 -5.38 -6.20
N LYS A 47 -6.69 -5.60 -7.23
CA LYS A 47 -6.36 -6.64 -8.23
C LYS A 47 -5.09 -6.27 -8.99
N ASP A 48 -5.00 -5.01 -9.42
CA ASP A 48 -3.95 -4.48 -10.29
C ASP A 48 -3.56 -3.06 -9.84
N GLU A 49 -2.47 -2.52 -10.39
CA GLU A 49 -1.96 -1.18 -10.04
C GLU A 49 -2.93 -0.05 -10.41
N GLU A 50 -3.71 -0.22 -11.49
CA GLU A 50 -4.63 0.79 -12.04
C GLU A 50 -6.01 0.79 -11.36
N GLU A 51 -6.32 -0.19 -10.52
CA GLU A 51 -7.62 -0.30 -9.89
C GLU A 51 -7.74 0.76 -8.77
N THR A 52 -8.70 1.67 -8.90
CA THR A 52 -8.88 2.79 -7.96
C THR A 52 -9.73 2.44 -6.72
N LYS A 53 -10.33 1.24 -6.68
CA LYS A 53 -11.19 0.79 -5.59
C LYS A 53 -10.49 -0.26 -4.73
N PRO A 54 -10.07 0.07 -3.50
CA PRO A 54 -9.42 -0.90 -2.63
C PRO A 54 -10.42 -1.96 -2.16
N GLN A 55 -9.97 -3.21 -2.11
CA GLN A 55 -10.64 -4.26 -1.36
C GLN A 55 -10.04 -4.21 0.05
N VAL A 56 -10.86 -3.85 1.05
CA VAL A 56 -10.47 -3.82 2.46
C VAL A 56 -10.53 -5.22 3.05
#